data_AF-A0A4Q5TNZ1-F1
#
_entry.id   AF-A0A4Q5TNZ1-F1
#
_cell.length_a   1.000
_cell.length_b   1.000
_cell.length_c   1.000
_cell.angle_alpha   90.00
_cell.angle_beta   90.00
_cell.angle_gamma   90.00
#
_symmetry.space_group_name_H-M   'P 1'
#
loop_
_entity.id
_entity.type
_entity.pdbx_description
1 polymer ?
#
loop_
_entity_poly.entity_id
_entity_poly.type
_entity_poly.pdbx_seq_one_letter_code
_entity_poly.pdbx_strand_id
1 'polypeptide(L)'
;MNQQIKSLADEIREKLRDQQPPVAESDDGQPMDINSGIQPEADPAHRDPLPPAADLNPSSQTPKKYTEAQVNRFFEQLEGFQYLGEQKSMIRVDAATMKLLRRLKLVRGVEMNKVIVFALHQLLSRHPWLRTYIQDSLKNPDL
;
A
#
# COMPACT_ATOMS: atom_id res chain seq x y z
N MET A 1 21.90 31.56 15.81
CA MET A 1 21.77 30.15 16.22
C MET A 1 21.45 29.34 14.97
N ASN A 2 22.44 28.69 14.35
CA ASN A 2 22.26 27.91 13.13
C ASN A 2 21.95 26.46 13.51
N GLN A 3 20.72 26.01 13.27
CA GLN A 3 20.35 24.61 13.43
C GLN A 3 20.79 23.85 12.18
N GLN A 4 21.85 23.05 12.28
CA GLN A 4 22.26 22.13 11.23
C GLN A 4 21.23 21.01 11.13
N ILE A 5 20.47 20.98 10.04
CA ILE A 5 19.57 19.88 9.69
C ILE A 5 20.47 18.70 9.30
N LYS A 6 20.64 17.74 10.21
CA LYS A 6 21.37 16.51 9.93
C LYS A 6 20.59 15.73 8.86
N SER A 7 21.28 15.34 7.79
CA SER A 7 20.69 14.63 6.66
C SER A 7 20.26 13.24 7.08
N LEU A 8 19.05 12.82 6.70
CA LEU A 8 18.52 11.48 6.95
C LEU A 8 19.44 10.36 6.40
N ALA A 9 20.27 10.69 5.41
CA ALA A 9 21.28 9.79 4.86
C ALA A 9 22.41 9.46 5.84
N ASP A 10 22.78 10.40 6.73
CA ASP A 10 23.82 10.16 7.74
C ASP A 10 23.30 9.24 8.85
N GLU A 11 22.03 9.38 9.25
CA GLU A 11 21.42 8.51 10.27
C GLU A 11 21.32 7.04 9.80
N ILE A 12 21.06 6.81 8.51
CA ILE A 12 21.00 5.46 7.94
C ILE A 12 22.40 4.80 7.94
N ARG A 13 23.46 5.57 7.65
CA ARG A 13 24.83 5.08 7.63
C ARG A 13 25.33 4.71 9.02
N GLU A 14 24.93 5.48 10.03
CA GLU A 14 25.25 5.20 11.43
C GLU A 14 24.55 3.91 11.92
N LYS A 15 23.25 3.74 11.62
CA LYS A 15 22.49 2.52 11.96
C LYS A 15 22.99 1.24 11.28
N LEU A 16 23.64 1.34 10.13
CA LEU A 16 24.26 0.19 9.46
C LEU A 16 25.59 -0.19 10.09
N ARG A 17 26.29 0.77 10.70
CA ARG A 17 27.57 0.54 11.39
C ARG A 17 27.39 -0.22 12.70
N ASP A 18 26.31 0.04 13.42
CA ASP A 18 26.01 -0.61 14.71
C ASP A 18 25.53 -2.07 14.59
N GLN A 19 25.23 -2.56 13.39
CA GLN A 19 24.72 -3.92 13.17
C GLN A 19 25.79 -4.96 12.80
N GLN A 20 27.07 -4.61 12.87
CA GLN A 20 28.17 -5.54 12.55
C GLN A 20 28.82 -6.06 13.85
N PRO A 21 28.84 -7.39 14.09
CA PRO A 21 29.50 -7.95 15.28
C PRO A 21 31.02 -7.76 15.20
N PRO A 22 31.72 -7.65 16.36
CA PRO A 22 33.14 -7.36 16.43
C PRO A 22 33.96 -8.56 15.93
N VAL A 23 34.80 -8.34 14.92
CA VAL A 23 35.94 -9.22 14.64
C VAL A 23 37.06 -8.85 15.62
N ALA A 24 37.40 -9.82 16.46
CA ALA A 24 38.39 -9.73 17.50
C ALA A 24 39.77 -9.29 16.96
N GLU A 25 40.42 -8.45 17.76
CA GLU A 25 41.83 -8.09 17.65
C GLU A 25 42.71 -9.34 17.75
N SER A 26 43.75 -9.41 16.94
CA SER A 26 45.00 -10.10 17.29
C SER A 26 46.16 -9.30 16.72
N ASP A 27 47.14 -9.21 17.59
CA ASP A 27 48.23 -8.25 17.75
C ASP A 27 49.48 -8.67 16.98
N ASP A 28 50.43 -7.74 16.94
CA ASP A 28 51.88 -7.89 16.74
C ASP A 28 52.53 -7.86 15.34
N GLY A 29 53.40 -6.86 15.16
CA GLY A 29 54.79 -7.03 14.68
C GLY A 29 55.11 -7.29 13.19
N GLN A 30 55.73 -6.31 12.54
CA GLN A 30 56.55 -6.37 11.28
C GLN A 30 57.63 -7.51 11.23
N PRO A 31 58.46 -7.70 10.17
CA PRO A 31 58.42 -7.35 8.72
C PRO A 31 58.86 -8.52 7.75
N MET A 32 58.74 -8.27 6.42
CA MET A 32 59.60 -8.69 5.26
C MET A 32 60.13 -10.15 5.13
N ASP A 33 59.88 -10.80 3.98
CA ASP A 33 60.89 -11.17 2.94
C ASP A 33 60.54 -12.39 2.05
N ILE A 34 60.53 -12.12 0.73
CA ILE A 34 61.27 -12.79 -0.37
C ILE A 34 60.93 -14.22 -0.85
N ASN A 35 60.77 -14.27 -2.19
CA ASN A 35 61.04 -15.34 -3.18
C ASN A 35 60.00 -16.44 -3.43
N SER A 36 59.78 -16.91 -4.67
CA SER A 36 60.26 -16.54 -6.01
C SER A 36 59.47 -17.39 -7.03
N GLY A 37 59.28 -16.90 -8.25
CA GLY A 37 58.76 -17.74 -9.34
C GLY A 37 58.22 -17.03 -10.59
N ILE A 38 59.09 -16.29 -11.30
CA ILE A 38 59.25 -16.25 -12.79
C ILE A 38 57.95 -16.27 -13.64
N GLN A 39 57.41 -15.12 -14.09
CA GLN A 39 57.68 -14.35 -15.33
C GLN A 39 56.74 -14.67 -16.54
N PRO A 40 56.57 -13.71 -17.49
CA PRO A 40 55.34 -13.42 -18.24
C PRO A 40 55.42 -13.73 -19.76
N GLU A 41 54.29 -13.70 -20.47
CA GLU A 41 54.10 -13.30 -21.90
C GLU A 41 52.61 -13.54 -22.28
N ALA A 42 51.81 -12.50 -22.55
CA ALA A 42 51.56 -11.86 -23.85
C ALA A 42 50.75 -12.71 -24.86
N ASP A 43 49.44 -12.46 -24.99
CA ASP A 43 48.81 -11.97 -26.25
C ASP A 43 47.31 -11.61 -26.01
N PRO A 44 46.75 -10.60 -26.72
CA PRO A 44 45.39 -10.11 -26.58
C PRO A 44 44.42 -10.84 -27.52
N ALA A 45 43.13 -10.52 -27.41
CA ALA A 45 42.02 -10.94 -28.26
C ALA A 45 41.33 -12.25 -27.88
N HIS A 46 40.38 -12.14 -26.93
CA HIS A 46 39.02 -12.59 -27.21
C HIS A 46 38.04 -11.77 -26.37
N ARG A 47 37.46 -10.74 -27.00
CA ARG A 47 36.18 -10.18 -26.56
C ARG A 47 35.13 -11.20 -26.96
N ASP A 48 34.47 -11.79 -25.97
CA ASP A 48 33.08 -12.21 -26.14
C ASP A 48 32.21 -11.49 -25.11
N PRO A 49 31.02 -11.01 -25.51
CA PRO A 49 30.25 -10.04 -24.74
C PRO A 49 29.46 -10.75 -23.63
N LEU A 50 29.35 -10.10 -22.48
CA LEU A 50 28.37 -10.48 -21.46
C LEU A 50 26.97 -10.54 -22.10
N PRO A 51 26.17 -11.60 -21.88
CA PRO A 51 24.76 -11.54 -22.18
C PRO A 51 24.11 -10.46 -21.29
N PRO A 52 23.31 -9.56 -21.88
CA PRO A 52 22.70 -8.46 -21.14
C PRO A 52 21.73 -9.01 -20.10
N ALA A 53 21.81 -8.47 -18.89
CA ALA A 53 20.78 -8.57 -17.87
C ALA A 53 19.47 -7.99 -18.43
N ALA A 54 18.64 -8.85 -19.01
CA ALA A 54 17.31 -8.52 -19.48
C ALA A 54 16.39 -9.70 -19.19
N ASP A 55 15.88 -9.74 -17.96
CA ASP A 55 14.44 -9.89 -17.76
C ASP A 55 14.12 -9.55 -16.30
N LEU A 56 14.06 -8.25 -16.02
CA LEU A 56 13.15 -7.74 -15.00
C LEU A 56 11.74 -7.98 -15.53
N ASN A 57 11.25 -9.22 -15.38
CA ASN A 57 9.88 -9.57 -15.72
C ASN A 57 8.95 -8.72 -14.84
N PRO A 58 8.13 -7.83 -15.42
CA PRO A 58 7.32 -6.90 -14.65
C PRO A 58 6.18 -7.68 -14.01
N SER A 59 6.18 -7.67 -12.67
CA SER A 59 4.96 -7.77 -11.87
C SER A 59 4.12 -9.02 -12.13
N SER A 60 4.29 -10.02 -11.27
CA SER A 60 3.26 -11.01 -10.97
C SER A 60 2.01 -10.30 -10.42
N GLN A 61 1.25 -9.65 -11.30
CA GLN A 61 -0.06 -9.09 -10.98
C GLN A 61 -1.02 -10.26 -10.88
N THR A 62 -1.27 -10.67 -9.65
CA THR A 62 -2.48 -11.41 -9.32
C THR A 62 -3.67 -10.75 -10.01
N PRO A 63 -4.58 -11.52 -10.62
CA PRO A 63 -5.69 -10.95 -11.38
C PRO A 63 -6.53 -10.05 -10.47
N LYS A 64 -6.53 -8.75 -10.75
CA LYS A 64 -7.36 -7.79 -10.04
C LYS A 64 -8.82 -8.17 -10.27
N LYS A 65 -9.55 -8.45 -9.19
CA LYS A 65 -10.99 -8.80 -9.22
C LYS A 65 -11.92 -7.62 -9.58
N TYR A 66 -11.37 -6.51 -10.07
CA TYR A 66 -12.09 -5.30 -10.41
C TYR A 66 -11.41 -4.57 -11.56
N THR A 67 -12.20 -3.84 -12.35
CA THR A 67 -11.71 -2.93 -13.38
C THR A 67 -11.64 -1.50 -12.82
N GLU A 68 -10.71 -0.70 -13.33
CA GLU A 68 -10.59 0.70 -12.93
C GLU A 68 -11.85 1.50 -13.27
N ALA A 69 -12.50 1.20 -14.39
CA ALA A 69 -13.78 1.78 -14.77
C ALA A 69 -14.90 1.53 -13.74
N GLN A 70 -14.97 0.32 -13.15
CA GLN A 70 -15.94 0.02 -12.09
C GLN A 70 -15.68 0.85 -10.84
N VAL A 71 -14.40 1.01 -10.47
CA VAL A 71 -13.99 1.79 -9.31
C VAL A 71 -14.34 3.26 -9.50
N ASN A 72 -13.98 3.85 -10.64
CA ASN A 72 -14.22 5.25 -10.93
C ASN A 72 -15.72 5.55 -10.97
N ARG A 73 -16.51 4.72 -11.68
CA ARG A 73 -17.97 4.88 -11.71
C ARG A 73 -18.60 4.85 -10.32
N PHE A 74 -18.15 3.95 -9.45
CA PHE A 74 -18.67 3.88 -8.08
C PHE A 74 -18.34 5.17 -7.29
N PHE A 75 -17.10 5.65 -7.37
CA PHE A 75 -16.69 6.84 -6.63
C PHE A 75 -17.32 8.12 -7.19
N GLU A 76 -17.50 8.25 -8.51
CA GLU A 76 -18.25 9.36 -9.11
C GLU A 76 -19.69 9.42 -8.58
N GLN A 77 -20.37 8.27 -8.53
CA GLN A 77 -21.72 8.20 -7.97
C GLN A 77 -21.75 8.54 -6.48
N LEU A 78 -20.77 8.06 -5.73
CA LEU A 78 -20.65 8.31 -4.31
C LEU A 78 -20.33 9.79 -4.02
N GLU A 79 -19.44 10.41 -4.79
CA GLU A 79 -19.10 11.82 -4.64
C GLU A 79 -20.28 12.72 -4.98
N GLY A 80 -20.98 12.44 -6.09
CA GLY A 80 -22.19 13.15 -6.50
C GLY A 80 -23.40 12.96 -5.56
N PHE A 81 -23.36 11.96 -4.66
CA PHE A 81 -24.40 11.78 -3.66
C PHE A 81 -24.32 12.88 -2.58
N GLN A 82 -25.39 13.67 -2.47
CA GLN A 82 -25.49 14.73 -1.46
C GLN A 82 -25.87 14.13 -0.10
N TYR A 83 -24.97 14.26 0.87
CA TYR A 83 -25.18 13.81 2.25
C TYR A 83 -25.28 15.02 3.17
N LEU A 84 -26.46 15.25 3.76
CA LEU A 84 -26.76 16.41 4.61
C LEU A 84 -26.60 16.12 6.12
N GLY A 85 -26.68 14.85 6.54
CA GLY A 85 -26.40 14.45 7.94
C GLY A 85 -27.37 15.02 8.99
N GLU A 86 -28.60 15.38 8.59
CA GLU A 86 -29.56 16.10 9.45
C GLU A 86 -30.07 15.27 10.65
N GLN A 87 -30.27 13.96 10.46
CA GLN A 87 -30.79 13.07 11.49
C GLN A 87 -29.71 12.15 12.05
N LYS A 88 -29.62 12.07 13.38
CA LYS A 88 -28.74 11.10 14.06
C LYS A 88 -29.38 9.71 13.99
N SER A 89 -28.63 8.75 13.46
CA SER A 89 -29.01 7.34 13.45
C SER A 89 -27.92 6.50 14.12
N MET A 90 -28.31 5.63 15.05
CA MET A 90 -27.42 4.66 15.66
C MET A 90 -27.53 3.33 14.89
N ILE A 91 -26.51 3.02 14.10
CA ILE A 91 -26.45 1.78 13.32
C ILE A 91 -25.35 0.88 13.90
N ARG A 92 -25.71 -0.35 14.25
CA ARG A 92 -24.73 -1.38 14.63
C ARG A 92 -24.25 -2.10 13.38
N VAL A 93 -22.94 -2.21 13.25
CA VAL A 93 -22.27 -2.81 12.09
C VAL A 93 -21.25 -3.81 12.61
N ASP A 94 -21.10 -4.95 11.93
CA ASP A 94 -20.14 -5.98 12.32
C ASP A 94 -18.68 -5.52 12.17
N ALA A 95 -17.77 -6.22 12.83
CA ALA A 95 -16.37 -5.84 12.88
C ALA A 95 -15.67 -5.88 11.51
N ALA A 96 -16.08 -6.78 10.60
CA ALA A 96 -15.47 -6.87 9.28
C ALA A 96 -15.89 -5.68 8.41
N THR A 97 -17.18 -5.36 8.39
CA THR A 97 -17.70 -4.19 7.68
C THR A 97 -17.12 -2.88 8.24
N MET A 98 -16.99 -2.75 9.57
CA MET A 98 -16.34 -1.59 10.18
C MET A 98 -14.87 -1.43 9.76
N LYS A 99 -14.11 -2.52 9.62
CA LYS A 99 -12.74 -2.48 9.12
C LYS A 99 -12.69 -1.97 7.67
N LEU A 100 -13.62 -2.40 6.83
CA LEU A 100 -13.71 -1.95 5.43
C LEU A 100 -14.06 -0.46 5.35
N LEU A 101 -15.08 0.00 6.09
CA LEU A 101 -15.47 1.41 6.12
C LEU A 101 -14.33 2.33 6.58
N ARG A 102 -13.58 1.92 7.62
CA ARG A 102 -12.42 2.68 8.08
C ARG A 102 -11.32 2.75 7.02
N ARG A 103 -11.00 1.64 6.35
CA ARG A 103 -10.01 1.63 5.25
C ARG A 103 -10.44 2.52 4.09
N LEU A 104 -11.72 2.47 3.72
CA LEU A 104 -12.27 3.32 2.67
C LEU A 104 -12.12 4.81 3.01
N LYS A 105 -12.43 5.18 4.25
CA LYS A 105 -12.21 6.54 4.76
C LYS A 105 -10.75 6.96 4.73
N LEU A 106 -9.82 6.08 5.08
CA LEU A 106 -8.39 6.38 5.09
C LEU A 106 -7.80 6.54 3.68
N VAL A 107 -8.19 5.70 2.73
CA VAL A 107 -7.58 5.66 1.39
C VAL A 107 -8.17 6.73 0.46
N ARG A 108 -9.47 7.04 0.59
CA ARG A 108 -10.18 7.95 -0.33
C ARG A 108 -10.79 9.17 0.35
N GLY A 109 -10.60 9.35 1.65
CA GLY A 109 -11.17 10.47 2.39
C GLY A 109 -12.69 10.45 2.53
N VAL A 110 -13.34 9.34 2.15
CA VAL A 110 -14.81 9.26 2.11
C VAL A 110 -15.38 9.07 3.51
N GLU A 111 -16.40 9.86 3.86
CA GLU A 111 -17.08 9.72 5.14
C GLU A 111 -17.84 8.38 5.25
N MET A 112 -17.66 7.69 6.38
CA MET A 112 -18.29 6.38 6.64
C MET A 112 -19.82 6.46 6.62
N ASN A 113 -20.40 7.49 7.25
CA ASN A 113 -21.85 7.68 7.29
C ASN A 113 -22.42 7.91 5.88
N LYS A 114 -21.73 8.72 5.07
CA LYS A 114 -22.10 8.94 3.66
C LYS A 114 -22.17 7.63 2.89
N VAL A 115 -21.20 6.73 3.07
CA VAL A 115 -21.19 5.40 2.41
C VAL A 115 -22.37 4.54 2.85
N ILE A 116 -22.68 4.54 4.15
CA ILE A 116 -23.80 3.76 4.70
C ILE A 116 -25.13 4.26 4.12
N VAL A 117 -25.36 5.57 4.13
CA VAL A 117 -26.58 6.17 3.58
C VAL A 117 -26.67 5.95 2.07
N PHE A 118 -25.55 6.10 1.34
CA PHE A 118 -25.49 5.82 -0.09
C PHE A 118 -25.85 4.36 -0.40
N ALA A 119 -25.31 3.40 0.35
CA ALA A 119 -25.61 1.99 0.16
C ALA A 119 -27.11 1.69 0.40
N LEU A 120 -27.71 2.28 1.43
CA LEU A 120 -29.14 2.17 1.71
C LEU A 120 -29.97 2.78 0.58
N HIS A 121 -29.60 3.96 0.09
CA HIS A 121 -30.27 4.62 -1.02
C HIS A 121 -30.20 3.76 -2.29
N GLN A 122 -29.04 3.18 -2.58
CA GLN A 122 -28.86 2.30 -3.73
C GLN A 122 -29.70 1.03 -3.61
N LEU A 123 -29.81 0.45 -2.42
CA LEU A 123 -30.65 -0.72 -2.16
C LEU A 123 -32.13 -0.41 -2.42
N LEU A 124 -32.64 0.68 -1.85
CA LEU A 124 -34.03 1.10 -2.01
C LEU A 124 -34.35 1.50 -3.45
N SER A 125 -33.39 2.12 -4.16
CA SER A 125 -33.56 2.49 -5.57
C SER A 125 -33.63 1.27 -6.50
N ARG A 126 -32.90 0.19 -6.17
CA ARG A 126 -32.94 -1.07 -6.93
C ARG A 126 -34.18 -1.92 -6.65
N HIS A 127 -34.84 -1.68 -5.52
CA HIS A 127 -36.02 -2.44 -5.08
C HIS A 127 -37.18 -1.50 -4.73
N PRO A 128 -37.87 -0.91 -5.73
CA PRO A 128 -38.98 0.01 -5.48
C PRO A 128 -40.10 -0.59 -4.63
N TRP A 129 -40.35 -1.90 -4.78
CA TRP A 129 -41.34 -2.63 -3.98
C TRP A 129 -41.07 -2.58 -2.48
N LEU A 130 -39.79 -2.51 -2.06
CA LEU A 130 -39.41 -2.44 -0.65
C LEU A 130 -39.81 -1.09 -0.06
N ARG A 131 -39.69 -0.01 -0.83
CA ARG A 131 -40.18 1.31 -0.41
C ARG A 131 -41.70 1.28 -0.21
N THR A 132 -42.44 0.72 -1.16
CA THR A 132 -43.91 0.60 -1.06
C THR A 132 -44.30 -0.24 0.17
N TYR A 133 -43.66 -1.39 0.35
CA TYR A 133 -43.89 -2.25 1.50
C TYR A 133 -43.66 -1.52 2.84
N ILE A 134 -42.51 -0.86 3.01
CA ILE A 134 -42.22 -0.10 4.24
C ILE A 134 -43.27 0.99 4.48
N GLN A 135 -43.71 1.68 3.43
CA GLN A 135 -44.73 2.74 3.54
C GLN A 135 -46.11 2.19 3.92
N ASP A 136 -46.46 0.99 3.45
CA ASP A 136 -47.76 0.38 3.71
C ASP A 136 -47.82 -0.35 5.05
N SER A 137 -46.72 -0.97 5.51
CA SER A 137 -46.59 -1.53 6.86
C SER A 137 -46.75 -0.47 7.96
N LEU A 138 -46.38 0.79 7.67
CA LEU A 138 -46.60 1.90 8.60
C LEU A 138 -48.08 2.32 8.69
N LYS A 139 -48.88 2.03 7.65
CA LYS A 139 -50.32 2.33 7.63
C LYS A 139 -51.14 1.20 8.25
N ASN A 140 -50.66 -0.04 8.14
CA ASN A 140 -51.31 -1.24 8.68
C ASN A 140 -50.29 -2.06 9.47
N PRO A 141 -50.11 -1.81 10.78
CA PRO A 141 -49.11 -2.48 11.61
C PRO A 141 -49.41 -3.97 11.90
N ASP A 142 -50.54 -4.50 11.44
CA ASP A 142 -51.04 -5.84 11.75
C ASP A 142 -50.80 -6.89 10.63
N LEU A 143 -49.88 -6.62 9.68
CA LEU A 143 -49.49 -7.58 8.62
C LEU A 143 -48.24 -8.40 8.99
#